data_AF-A0A7C3DF09-F1
#
_entry.id   AF-A0A7C3DF09-F1
#
_cell.length_a   1.000
_cell.length_b   1.000
_cell.length_c   1.000
_cell.angle_alpha   90.00
_cell.angle_beta   90.00
_cell.angle_gamma   90.00
#
_symmetry.space_group_name_H-M   'P 1'
#
loop_
_entity.id
_entity.type
_entity.pdbx_description
1 polymer ?
#
loop_
_entity_poly.entity_id
_entity_poly.type
_entity_poly.pdbx_seq_one_letter_code
_entity_poly.pdbx_strand_id
1 'polypeptide(L)'
;MRPALSPRCGSFWASEPETKCESSVADLASSYIVLKDKRVLTPSALEVSMIYSRSAEYAIRAFVQLASVPEGKYAMVKQIAEQADIPAHFLAKILQQLARKGFLRSSKGPTGGFSLRIPPGELNLLAIVDAVDGLADFERCPAGMAVCNDDAPCGMHDNWKALRNRIMEYLERTTILDLAKGFELKRKNLERMQKKAGKRSAKSEKA
;
A
#
# COMPACT_ATOMS: atom_id res chain seq x y z
N MET A 1 1.00 -56.73 4.93
CA MET A 1 -0.08 -57.52 4.30
C MET A 1 -1.27 -56.60 4.06
N ARG A 2 -1.64 -56.36 2.79
CA ARG A 2 -2.91 -55.71 2.38
C ARG A 2 -4.07 -56.71 2.55
N PRO A 3 -5.30 -56.22 2.75
CA PRO A 3 -6.30 -56.22 1.66
C PRO A 3 -7.06 -54.86 1.63
N ALA A 4 -7.44 -54.21 0.52
CA ALA A 4 -8.14 -54.60 -0.70
C ALA A 4 -9.57 -55.13 -0.46
N LEU A 5 -10.58 -54.26 -0.62
CA LEU A 5 -11.71 -54.40 -1.58
C LEU A 5 -12.93 -53.54 -1.17
N SER A 6 -13.33 -52.64 -2.08
CA SER A 6 -14.72 -52.21 -2.29
C SER A 6 -15.59 -53.42 -2.70
N PRO A 7 -16.95 -53.41 -2.62
CA PRO A 7 -17.73 -52.67 -3.62
C PRO A 7 -19.18 -52.26 -3.23
N ARG A 8 -19.73 -51.45 -4.15
CA ARG A 8 -21.12 -51.45 -4.66
C ARG A 8 -22.24 -50.71 -3.91
N CYS A 9 -22.64 -49.65 -4.60
CA CYS A 9 -23.94 -49.01 -4.65
C CYS A 9 -25.07 -49.97 -5.09
N GLY A 10 -26.27 -49.72 -4.56
CA GLY A 10 -27.59 -50.11 -5.08
C GLY A 10 -28.67 -49.61 -4.11
N SER A 11 -29.32 -48.45 -4.32
CA SER A 11 -30.41 -48.10 -5.26
C SER A 11 -31.76 -48.74 -4.91
N PHE A 12 -32.68 -47.96 -4.31
CA PHE A 12 -34.16 -48.13 -4.24
C PHE A 12 -34.71 -47.26 -3.07
N TRP A 13 -35.62 -46.28 -3.14
CA TRP A 13 -36.68 -45.86 -4.08
C TRP A 13 -36.87 -44.33 -4.09
N ALA A 14 -37.26 -43.84 -5.26
CA ALA A 14 -37.97 -42.63 -5.66
C ALA A 14 -38.60 -41.71 -4.59
N SER A 15 -38.29 -40.41 -4.71
CA SER A 15 -39.29 -39.33 -4.85
C SER A 15 -38.58 -38.00 -5.12
N GLU A 16 -38.41 -37.66 -6.40
CA GLU A 16 -38.26 -36.27 -6.83
C GLU A 16 -39.64 -35.57 -6.74
N PRO A 17 -39.64 -34.26 -6.45
CA PRO A 17 -39.89 -33.40 -7.59
C PRO A 17 -38.82 -32.33 -7.77
N GLU A 18 -38.49 -32.18 -9.04
CA GLU A 18 -37.72 -31.13 -9.67
C GLU A 18 -38.00 -29.75 -9.07
N THR A 19 -36.99 -29.15 -8.45
CA THR A 19 -36.93 -27.70 -8.24
C THR A 19 -35.78 -27.14 -9.06
N LYS A 20 -36.07 -26.99 -10.35
CA LYS A 20 -35.66 -25.91 -11.23
C LYS A 20 -34.61 -24.96 -10.63
N CYS A 21 -33.33 -25.31 -10.79
CA CYS A 21 -32.22 -24.41 -10.52
C CYS A 21 -32.02 -23.49 -11.73
N GLU A 22 -33.03 -22.66 -12.00
CA GLU A 22 -32.96 -21.60 -13.00
C GLU A 22 -33.77 -20.41 -12.50
N SER A 23 -33.13 -19.60 -11.66
CA SER A 23 -33.49 -18.19 -11.52
C SER A 23 -32.19 -17.40 -11.33
N SER A 24 -31.70 -16.91 -12.47
CA SER A 24 -31.22 -15.54 -12.65
C SER A 24 -30.09 -15.06 -11.75
N VAL A 25 -28.99 -14.73 -12.41
CA VAL A 25 -27.85 -13.89 -12.01
C VAL A 25 -28.22 -12.46 -11.56
N ALA A 26 -29.37 -12.24 -10.92
CA ALA A 26 -29.90 -10.92 -10.56
C ALA A 26 -30.08 -10.66 -9.05
N ASP A 27 -30.05 -11.67 -8.17
CA ASP A 27 -30.48 -11.50 -6.76
C ASP A 27 -29.39 -11.62 -5.68
N LEU A 28 -28.12 -11.34 -6.02
CA LEU A 28 -27.10 -10.97 -5.03
C LEU A 28 -26.73 -9.48 -5.07
N ALA A 29 -27.45 -8.69 -5.87
CA ALA A 29 -27.38 -7.23 -5.87
C ALA A 29 -28.20 -6.57 -4.73
N SER A 30 -28.67 -7.35 -3.74
CA SER A 30 -29.50 -6.88 -2.63
C SER A 30 -28.81 -6.99 -1.27
N SER A 31 -27.53 -6.63 -1.20
CA SER A 31 -26.89 -6.19 0.06
C SER A 31 -26.25 -4.79 -0.08
N TYR A 32 -26.42 -4.15 -1.24
CA TYR A 32 -26.14 -2.73 -1.42
C TYR A 32 -27.28 -1.90 -0.84
N ILE A 33 -27.38 -1.90 0.49
CA ILE A 33 -28.16 -0.89 1.19
C ILE A 33 -27.45 0.45 0.99
N VAL A 34 -28.17 1.34 0.34
CA VAL A 34 -27.90 2.75 0.08
C VAL A 34 -27.19 3.42 1.26
N LEU A 35 -25.95 3.84 0.99
CA LEU A 35 -25.15 4.77 1.80
C LEU A 35 -25.96 6.03 2.12
N LYS A 36 -26.40 6.15 3.39
CA LYS A 36 -27.13 7.33 3.87
C LYS A 36 -26.42 8.09 4.99
N ASP A 37 -25.12 7.87 5.18
CA ASP A 37 -24.37 8.66 6.15
C ASP A 37 -22.99 9.04 5.59
N LYS A 38 -22.70 10.34 5.58
CA LYS A 38 -21.44 10.93 5.10
C LYS A 38 -20.32 10.70 6.11
N ARG A 39 -20.03 9.45 6.44
CA ARG A 39 -18.78 9.08 7.10
C ARG A 39 -17.85 8.53 6.03
N VAL A 40 -16.84 9.33 5.71
CA VAL A 40 -15.63 8.87 5.03
C VAL A 40 -15.25 7.54 5.68
N LEU A 41 -15.23 6.46 4.90
CA LEU A 41 -14.67 5.19 5.31
C LEU A 41 -13.18 5.47 5.62
N THR A 42 -12.86 5.75 6.88
CA THR A 42 -11.49 5.69 7.37
C THR A 42 -11.08 4.22 7.28
N PRO A 43 -10.05 3.86 6.48
CA PRO A 43 -9.56 2.49 6.47
C PRO A 43 -8.70 2.30 7.73
N SER A 44 -9.34 2.18 8.90
CA SER A 44 -8.66 1.99 10.19
C SER A 44 -8.80 0.57 10.73
N ALA A 45 -9.32 -0.38 9.96
CA ALA A 45 -9.60 -1.75 10.45
C ALA A 45 -9.33 -2.86 9.43
N LEU A 46 -8.51 -2.61 8.42
CA LEU A 46 -7.87 -3.68 7.66
C LEU A 46 -6.38 -3.45 7.80
N GLU A 47 -5.72 -4.22 8.68
CA GLU A 47 -4.26 -4.31 8.70
C GLU A 47 -3.82 -5.02 7.42
N VAL A 48 -3.85 -4.30 6.31
CA VAL A 48 -3.12 -4.68 5.12
C VAL A 48 -1.66 -4.51 5.49
N SER A 49 -1.01 -5.62 5.84
CA SER A 49 0.44 -5.65 6.02
C SER A 49 1.06 -5.29 4.66
N MET A 50 1.59 -4.08 4.57
CA MET A 50 2.35 -3.63 3.41
C MET A 50 3.69 -4.40 3.37
N ILE A 51 4.33 -4.48 2.20
CA ILE A 51 5.61 -5.19 2.01
C ILE A 51 6.80 -4.56 2.77
N TYR A 52 6.59 -3.42 3.44
CA TYR A 52 7.54 -2.71 4.29
C TYR A 52 6.82 -2.14 5.51
N SER A 53 7.57 -1.70 6.52
CA SER A 53 7.04 -1.24 7.79
C SER A 53 6.24 0.06 7.68
N ARG A 54 5.42 0.36 8.70
CA ARG A 54 4.76 1.67 8.80
C ARG A 54 5.76 2.83 8.87
N SER A 55 6.97 2.60 9.39
CA SER A 55 8.02 3.63 9.42
C SER A 55 8.50 3.97 8.01
N ALA A 56 8.69 2.95 7.16
CA ALA A 56 9.03 3.14 5.76
C ALA A 56 7.88 3.83 5.01
N GLU A 57 6.62 3.43 5.27
CA GLU A 57 5.45 4.10 4.71
C GLU A 57 5.42 5.60 5.05
N TYR A 58 5.62 5.95 6.32
CA TYR A 58 5.68 7.34 6.79
C TYR A 58 6.85 8.11 6.18
N ALA A 59 8.01 7.48 6.04
CA ALA A 59 9.15 8.06 5.36
C ALA A 59 8.80 8.39 3.90
N ILE A 60 8.24 7.44 3.14
CA ILE A 60 7.86 7.64 1.74
C ILE A 60 6.88 8.80 1.61
N ARG A 61 5.81 8.82 2.42
CA ARG A 61 4.82 9.91 2.40
C ARG A 61 5.44 11.27 2.69
N ALA A 62 6.33 11.35 3.68
CA ALA A 62 7.02 12.59 4.00
C ALA A 62 7.99 13.04 2.90
N PHE A 63 8.69 12.11 2.25
CA PHE A 63 9.58 12.41 1.12
C PHE A 63 8.81 12.94 -0.08
N VAL A 64 7.61 12.41 -0.34
CA VAL A 64 6.70 12.96 -1.36
C VAL A 64 6.31 14.40 -1.05
N GLN A 65 6.02 14.75 0.20
CA GLN A 65 5.75 16.15 0.57
C GLN A 65 6.99 17.03 0.40
N LEU A 66 8.15 16.53 0.83
CA LEU A 66 9.44 17.23 0.70
C LEU A 66 9.87 17.42 -0.77
N ALA A 67 9.43 16.57 -1.69
CA ALA A 67 9.69 16.74 -3.12
C ALA A 67 9.04 17.99 -3.71
N SER A 68 8.02 18.55 -3.04
CA SER A 68 7.39 19.82 -3.45
C SER A 68 8.07 21.06 -2.84
N VAL A 69 9.04 20.87 -1.94
CA VAL A 69 9.77 21.97 -1.30
C VAL A 69 10.85 22.46 -2.28
N PRO A 70 10.89 23.77 -2.59
CA PRO A 70 11.92 24.32 -3.47
C PRO A 70 13.33 24.11 -2.92
N GLU A 71 14.30 23.96 -3.81
CA GLU A 71 15.70 23.82 -3.44
C GLU A 71 16.16 25.00 -2.56
N GLY A 72 16.97 24.70 -1.54
CA GLY A 72 17.45 25.69 -0.56
C GLY A 72 16.43 26.11 0.50
N LYS A 73 15.15 25.73 0.37
CA LYS A 73 14.14 25.93 1.41
C LYS A 73 13.98 24.69 2.29
N TYR A 74 13.38 24.89 3.47
CA TYR A 74 13.11 23.86 4.45
C TYR A 74 11.62 23.82 4.77
N ALA A 75 11.09 22.65 5.09
CA ALA A 75 9.75 22.47 5.62
C ALA A 75 9.78 22.02 7.08
N MET A 76 8.93 22.61 7.91
CA MET A 76 8.84 22.24 9.32
C MET A 76 8.19 20.86 9.46
N VAL A 77 8.67 20.04 10.41
CA VAL A 77 8.12 18.70 10.66
C VAL A 77 6.62 18.74 10.88
N LYS A 78 6.11 19.75 11.60
CA LYS A 78 4.68 19.92 11.85
C LYS A 78 3.87 20.06 10.55
N GLN A 79 4.38 20.82 9.58
CA GLN A 79 3.73 21.00 8.29
C GLN A 79 3.74 19.70 7.47
N ILE A 80 4.86 18.98 7.47
CA ILE A 80 4.98 17.69 6.77
C ILE A 80 4.03 16.66 7.40
N ALA A 81 3.97 16.63 8.73
CA ALA A 81 3.10 15.75 9.51
C ALA A 81 1.62 15.99 9.21
N GLU A 82 1.19 17.25 9.19
CA GLU A 82 -0.18 17.63 8.85
C GLU A 82 -0.56 17.26 7.40
N GLN A 83 0.34 17.51 6.45
CA GLN A 83 0.09 17.21 5.03
C GLN A 83 0.10 15.71 4.72
N ALA A 84 0.90 14.94 5.45
CA ALA A 84 1.04 13.50 5.25
C ALA A 84 0.10 12.65 6.13
N ASP A 85 -0.65 13.29 7.04
CA ASP A 85 -1.48 12.64 8.06
C ASP A 85 -0.68 11.65 8.92
N ILE A 86 0.41 12.15 9.52
CA ILE A 86 1.35 11.36 10.34
C ILE A 86 1.52 12.04 11.70
N PRO A 87 1.54 11.31 12.83
CA PRO A 87 1.84 11.93 14.11
C PRO A 87 3.25 12.56 14.13
N ALA A 88 3.31 13.86 14.44
CA ALA A 88 4.52 14.67 14.27
C ALA A 88 5.75 14.14 15.04
N HIS A 89 5.55 13.60 16.24
CA HIS A 89 6.65 13.07 17.05
C HIS A 89 7.31 11.83 16.43
N PHE A 90 6.51 10.91 15.86
CA PHE A 90 7.02 9.75 15.14
C PHE A 90 7.77 10.19 13.88
N LEU A 91 7.17 11.11 13.11
CA LEU A 91 7.79 11.61 11.89
C LEU A 91 9.13 12.30 12.19
N ALA A 92 9.22 13.10 13.27
CA ALA A 92 10.46 13.75 13.66
C ALA A 92 11.61 12.76 13.86
N LYS A 93 11.35 11.63 14.52
CA LYS A 93 12.36 10.58 14.74
C LYS A 93 12.83 9.96 13.42
N ILE A 94 11.89 9.65 12.52
CA ILE A 94 12.18 9.08 11.20
C ILE A 94 13.03 10.05 10.35
N LEU A 95 12.63 11.31 10.27
CA LEU A 95 13.35 12.33 9.49
C LEU A 95 14.75 12.60 10.06
N GLN A 96 14.92 12.59 11.38
CA GLN A 96 16.23 12.71 12.01
C GLN A 96 17.15 11.54 11.66
N GLN A 97 16.64 10.31 11.68
CA GLN A 97 17.39 9.13 11.25
C GLN A 97 17.83 9.25 9.79
N LEU A 98 16.91 9.64 8.90
CA LEU A 98 17.20 9.78 7.47
C LEU A 98 18.13 10.95 7.15
N ALA A 99 18.09 12.02 7.94
CA ALA A 99 19.07 13.11 7.85
C ALA A 99 20.49 12.64 8.22
N ARG A 100 20.63 11.81 9.27
CA ARG A 100 21.92 11.20 9.64
C ARG A 100 22.43 10.24 8.57
N LYS A 101 21.55 9.51 7.91
CA LYS A 101 21.86 8.64 6.76
C LYS A 101 22.12 9.41 5.46
N GLY A 102 22.05 10.75 5.46
CA GLY A 102 22.41 11.58 4.32
C GLY A 102 21.30 11.82 3.30
N PHE A 103 20.09 11.33 3.52
CA PHE A 103 18.97 11.56 2.59
C PHE A 103 18.39 12.97 2.69
N LEU A 104 18.49 13.58 3.87
CA LEU A 104 17.92 14.88 4.17
C LEU A 104 18.99 15.88 4.64
N ARG A 105 18.69 17.16 4.47
CA ARG A 105 19.33 18.27 5.18
C ARG A 105 18.41 18.68 6.33
N SER A 106 18.99 19.01 7.48
CA SER A 106 18.24 19.56 8.61
C SER A 106 18.83 20.92 9.01
N SER A 107 17.95 21.86 9.31
CA SER A 107 18.32 23.19 9.79
C SER A 107 17.55 23.52 11.07
N LYS A 108 18.22 24.13 12.04
CA LYS A 108 17.62 24.57 13.31
C LYS A 108 17.20 26.04 13.20
N GLY A 109 16.17 26.43 13.95
CA GLY A 109 15.69 27.81 14.04
C GLY A 109 14.25 27.98 13.54
N PRO A 110 13.69 29.21 13.64
CA PRO A 110 12.28 29.49 13.30
C PRO A 110 11.92 29.21 11.84
N THR A 111 12.88 29.35 10.93
CA THR A 111 12.75 29.05 9.49
C THR A 111 13.42 27.72 9.10
N GLY A 112 13.83 26.93 10.11
CA GLY A 112 14.47 25.64 9.93
C GLY A 112 13.48 24.53 9.57
N GLY A 113 13.99 23.30 9.52
CA GLY A 113 13.20 22.13 9.15
C GLY A 113 14.02 21.11 8.37
N PHE A 114 13.35 20.40 7.47
CA PHE A 114 13.94 19.37 6.62
C PHE A 114 13.79 19.71 5.15
N SER A 115 14.76 19.29 4.36
CA SER A 115 14.72 19.32 2.90
C SER A 115 15.44 18.12 2.31
N LEU A 116 15.11 17.75 1.07
CA LEU A 116 15.80 16.66 0.39
C LEU A 116 17.26 17.05 0.13
N ARG A 117 18.19 16.14 0.42
CA ARG A 117 19.59 16.32 0.02
C ARG A 117 19.82 15.90 -1.42
N ILE A 118 19.09 14.87 -1.85
CA ILE A 118 19.18 14.22 -3.16
C ILE A 118 17.98 14.67 -4.00
N PRO A 119 18.14 14.98 -5.30
CA PRO A 119 17.03 15.29 -6.17
C PRO A 119 15.96 14.18 -6.14
N PRO A 120 14.65 14.52 -6.09
CA PRO A 120 13.59 13.51 -5.97
C PRO A 120 13.51 12.56 -7.16
N GLY A 121 14.08 12.92 -8.32
CA GLY A 121 14.17 12.06 -9.51
C GLY A 121 15.33 11.07 -9.47
N GLU A 122 16.29 11.24 -8.57
CA GLU A 122 17.43 10.31 -8.37
C GLU A 122 17.23 9.41 -7.15
N LEU A 123 16.23 9.73 -6.33
CA LEU A 123 15.92 8.99 -5.11
C LEU A 123 14.80 7.98 -5.38
N ASN A 124 15.12 6.69 -5.30
CA ASN A 124 14.15 5.61 -5.48
C ASN A 124 13.54 5.13 -4.16
N LEU A 125 12.44 4.39 -4.27
CA LEU A 125 11.74 3.80 -3.13
C LEU A 125 12.62 2.79 -2.39
N LEU A 126 13.40 1.99 -3.12
CA LEU A 126 14.27 0.97 -2.54
C LEU A 126 15.26 1.58 -1.53
N ALA A 127 15.87 2.71 -1.89
CA ALA A 127 16.82 3.40 -1.01
C ALA A 127 16.17 3.90 0.30
N ILE A 128 14.90 4.33 0.25
CA ILE A 128 14.17 4.72 1.47
C ILE A 128 13.85 3.49 2.31
N VAL A 129 13.35 2.42 1.70
CA VAL A 129 13.00 1.17 2.39
C VAL A 129 14.24 0.58 3.07
N ASP A 130 15.34 0.46 2.35
CA ASP A 130 16.62 -0.01 2.92
C ASP A 130 17.13 0.91 4.04
N ALA A 131 17.00 2.23 3.89
CA ALA A 131 17.40 3.17 4.92
C ALA A 131 16.54 3.13 6.19
N VAL A 132 15.31 2.60 6.15
CA VAL A 132 14.42 2.53 7.32
C VAL A 132 14.38 1.12 7.91
N ASP A 133 14.07 0.14 7.07
CA ASP A 133 13.82 -1.25 7.48
C ASP A 133 15.03 -2.16 7.21
N GLY A 134 15.86 -1.81 6.22
CA GLY A 134 16.86 -2.70 5.66
C GLY A 134 16.25 -3.74 4.72
N LEU A 135 17.10 -4.51 4.03
CA LEU A 135 16.66 -5.49 3.03
C LEU A 135 16.69 -6.94 3.52
N ALA A 136 17.12 -7.18 4.76
CA ALA A 136 17.28 -8.53 5.30
C ALA A 136 15.98 -9.34 5.27
N ASP A 137 14.81 -8.71 5.46
CA ASP A 137 13.52 -9.41 5.44
C ASP A 137 13.12 -9.85 4.03
N PHE A 138 13.57 -9.14 2.99
CA PHE A 138 13.36 -9.57 1.60
C PHE A 138 14.20 -10.81 1.28
N GLU A 139 15.34 -11.02 1.93
CA GLU A 139 16.24 -12.16 1.68
C GLU A 139 15.79 -13.44 2.41
N ARG A 140 14.97 -13.32 3.45
CA ARG A 140 14.50 -14.48 4.23
C ARG A 140 13.62 -15.43 3.42
N CYS A 141 13.62 -16.69 3.86
CA CYS A 141 12.67 -17.68 3.39
C CYS A 141 11.25 -17.33 3.88
N PRO A 142 10.23 -17.29 3.00
CA PRO A 142 8.86 -16.95 3.40
C PRO A 142 8.24 -18.04 4.28
N ALA A 143 8.76 -19.28 4.20
CA ALA A 143 8.36 -20.39 5.04
C ALA A 143 9.13 -20.45 6.39
N GLY A 144 9.99 -19.46 6.69
CA GLY A 144 10.68 -19.36 7.98
C GLY A 144 11.80 -20.37 8.21
N MET A 145 12.28 -21.04 7.15
CA MET A 145 13.41 -21.97 7.27
C MET A 145 14.73 -21.23 7.53
N ALA A 146 15.57 -21.83 8.37
CA ALA A 146 16.88 -21.28 8.75
C ALA A 146 17.87 -21.23 7.58
N VAL A 147 17.78 -22.18 6.64
CA VAL A 147 18.59 -22.24 5.43
C VAL A 147 17.67 -22.38 4.23
N CYS A 148 17.74 -21.42 3.30
CA CYS A 148 17.04 -21.45 2.02
C CYS A 148 17.84 -20.58 1.04
N ASN A 149 18.55 -21.22 0.12
CA ASN A 149 19.39 -20.57 -0.87
C ASN A 149 19.43 -21.41 -2.16
N ASP A 150 20.20 -20.96 -3.15
CA ASP A 150 20.29 -21.67 -4.43
C ASP A 150 20.94 -23.06 -4.32
N ASP A 151 21.75 -23.29 -3.28
CA ASP A 151 22.40 -24.60 -3.01
C ASP A 151 21.51 -25.56 -2.21
N ALA A 152 20.55 -25.03 -1.44
CA ALA A 152 19.59 -25.75 -0.63
C ALA A 152 18.18 -25.15 -0.79
N PRO A 153 17.56 -25.28 -1.98
CA PRO A 153 16.27 -24.68 -2.27
C PRO A 153 15.14 -25.47 -1.63
N CYS A 154 14.20 -24.76 -1.02
CA CYS A 154 12.93 -25.35 -0.63
C CYS A 154 11.94 -25.38 -1.80
N GLY A 155 10.80 -26.08 -1.64
CA GLY A 155 9.78 -26.17 -2.70
C GLY A 155 9.16 -24.83 -3.14
N MET A 156 9.37 -23.75 -2.38
CA MET A 156 8.91 -22.40 -2.73
C MET A 156 10.04 -21.49 -3.24
N HIS A 157 11.30 -21.94 -3.21
CA HIS A 157 12.48 -21.08 -3.36
C HIS A 157 12.48 -20.27 -4.66
N ASP A 158 12.38 -20.95 -5.80
CA ASP A 158 12.48 -20.28 -7.11
C ASP A 158 11.32 -19.32 -7.35
N ASN A 159 10.11 -19.72 -6.99
CA ASN A 159 8.91 -18.87 -7.10
C ASN A 159 9.00 -17.63 -6.20
N TRP A 160 9.47 -17.81 -4.95
CA TRP A 160 9.70 -16.69 -4.04
C TRP A 160 10.80 -15.76 -4.53
N LYS A 161 11.93 -16.32 -4.98
CA LYS A 161 13.05 -15.56 -5.55
C LYS A 161 12.60 -14.72 -6.74
N ALA A 162 11.84 -15.30 -7.66
CA ALA A 162 11.29 -14.58 -8.80
C ALA A 162 10.35 -13.45 -8.39
N LEU A 163 9.45 -13.68 -7.42
CA LEU A 163 8.52 -12.67 -6.93
C LEU A 163 9.26 -11.53 -6.19
N ARG A 164 10.17 -11.88 -5.28
CA ARG A 164 11.03 -10.95 -4.54
C ARG A 164 11.79 -10.03 -5.50
N ASN A 165 12.41 -10.59 -6.55
CA ASN A 165 13.15 -9.81 -7.54
C ASN A 165 12.25 -8.78 -8.24
N ARG A 166 11.00 -9.14 -8.57
CA ARG A 166 10.05 -8.20 -9.17
C ARG A 166 9.66 -7.08 -8.21
N ILE A 167 9.49 -7.38 -6.93
CA ILE A 167 9.21 -6.38 -5.90
C ILE A 167 10.39 -5.41 -5.78
N MET A 168 11.61 -5.94 -5.69
CA MET A 168 12.83 -5.15 -5.59
C MET A 168 13.03 -4.25 -6.81
N GLU A 169 12.84 -4.80 -8.02
CA GLU A 169 12.92 -4.03 -9.27
C GLU A 169 11.87 -2.91 -9.32
N TYR A 170 10.65 -3.16 -8.85
CA TYR A 170 9.63 -2.11 -8.76
C TYR A 170 10.04 -0.98 -7.80
N LEU A 171 10.56 -1.33 -6.62
CA LEU A 171 11.04 -0.34 -5.65
C LEU A 171 12.26 0.44 -6.18
N GLU A 172 13.13 -0.21 -6.95
CA GLU A 172 14.33 0.41 -7.51
C GLU A 172 14.00 1.38 -8.65
N ARG A 173 13.06 1.02 -9.53
CA ARG A 173 12.68 1.84 -10.69
C ARG A 173 11.74 2.99 -10.34
N THR A 174 11.06 2.95 -9.20
CA THR A 174 10.09 3.98 -8.80
C THR A 174 10.76 5.08 -8.01
N THR A 175 10.76 6.31 -8.55
CA THR A 175 11.36 7.48 -7.88
C THR A 175 10.35 8.23 -7.00
N ILE A 176 10.87 9.02 -6.06
CA ILE A 176 10.03 9.93 -5.25
C ILE A 176 9.34 10.98 -6.11
N LEU A 177 9.98 11.41 -7.20
CA LEU A 177 9.36 12.31 -8.17
C LEU A 177 8.16 11.65 -8.87
N ASP A 178 8.27 10.37 -9.23
CA ASP A 178 7.16 9.64 -9.87
C ASP A 178 5.96 9.53 -8.93
N LEU A 179 6.22 9.23 -7.65
CA LEU A 179 5.19 9.21 -6.62
C LEU A 179 4.55 10.59 -6.44
N ALA A 180 5.35 11.65 -6.32
CA ALA A 180 4.84 13.01 -6.17
C ALA A 180 3.91 13.41 -7.32
N LYS A 181 4.29 13.10 -8.57
CA LYS A 181 3.43 13.29 -9.74
C LYS A 181 2.13 12.47 -9.65
N GLY A 182 2.22 11.22 -9.22
CA GLY A 182 1.07 10.34 -9.02
C GLY A 182 0.08 10.86 -7.97
N PHE A 183 0.58 11.32 -6.82
CA PHE A 183 -0.24 11.92 -5.77
C PHE A 183 -0.90 13.23 -6.23
N GLU A 184 -0.18 14.07 -6.97
CA GLU A 184 -0.74 15.30 -7.53
C GLU A 184 -1.87 15.01 -8.52
N LEU A 185 -1.70 14.02 -9.39
CA LEU A 185 -2.73 13.58 -10.32
C LEU A 185 -3.96 13.01 -9.58
N LYS A 186 -3.73 12.19 -8.55
CA LYS A 186 -4.79 11.65 -7.69
C LYS A 186 -5.61 12.78 -7.05
N ARG A 187 -4.94 13.80 -6.50
CA ARG A 187 -5.59 14.99 -5.91
C ARG A 187 -6.48 15.70 -6.92
N LYS A 188 -5.96 16.01 -8.11
CA LYS A 188 -6.73 16.62 -9.21
C LYS A 188 -7.94 15.79 -9.62
N ASN A 189 -7.79 14.46 -9.66
CA ASN A 189 -8.88 13.55 -10.01
C ASN A 189 -9.99 13.55 -8.95
N LEU A 190 -9.62 13.54 -7.66
CA LEU A 190 -10.57 13.60 -6.55
C LEU A 190 -11.37 14.91 -6.57
N GLU A 191 -10.71 16.06 -6.77
CA GLU A 191 -11.38 17.36 -6.90
C GLU A 191 -12.38 17.37 -8.07
N ARG A 192 -11.99 16.79 -9.22
CA ARG A 192 -12.88 16.65 -10.38
C ARG A 192 -14.10 15.79 -10.07
N MET A 193 -13.91 14.68 -9.35
CA MET A 193 -15.01 13.79 -8.94
C MET A 193 -15.98 14.50 -8.00
N GLN A 194 -15.49 15.25 -7.01
CA GLN A 194 -16.31 16.02 -6.08
C GLN A 194 -17.13 17.10 -6.80
N LYS A 195 -16.52 17.85 -7.72
CA LYS A 195 -17.21 18.85 -8.55
C LYS A 195 -18.31 18.22 -9.42
N LYS A 196 -18.08 17.03 -9.97
CA LYS A 196 -19.10 16.29 -10.75
C LYS A 196 -20.25 15.81 -9.86
N ALA A 197 -19.96 15.30 -8.66
CA ALA A 197 -20.98 14.86 -7.72
C ALA A 197 -21.90 16.02 -7.29
N GLY A 198 -21.31 17.17 -6.90
CA GLY A 198 -22.08 18.36 -6.50
C GLY A 198 -22.99 18.89 -7.62
N LYS A 199 -22.53 18.87 -8.87
CA LYS A 199 -23.35 19.27 -10.04
C LYS A 199 -24.53 18.33 -10.32
N ARG A 200 -24.41 17.02 -10.03
CA ARG A 200 -25.50 16.05 -10.22
C ARG A 200 -26.59 16.23 -9.15
N SER A 201 -26.21 16.42 -7.89
CA SER A 201 -27.15 16.69 -6.79
C SER A 201 -27.92 18.01 -6.99
N ALA A 202 -27.25 19.07 -7.45
CA ALA A 202 -27.92 20.35 -7.75
C ALA A 202 -28.88 20.29 -8.96
N LYS A 203 -28.77 19.27 -9.82
CA LYS A 203 -29.65 19.07 -10.98
C LYS A 203 -30.87 18.21 -10.63
N SER A 204 -30.74 17.26 -9.71
CA SER A 204 -31.87 16.42 -9.26
C SER A 204 -32.84 17.14 -8.32
N GLU A 205 -32.41 18.20 -7.66
CA GLU A 205 -33.23 18.97 -6.72
C GLU A 205 -33.99 20.13 -7.42
N LYS A 206 -33.71 20.35 -8.71
CA LYS A 206 -34.36 21.34 -9.59
C LYS A 206 -35.25 20.70 -10.65
N ALA A 207 -35.38 19.37 -10.65
CA ALA A 207 -36.24 18.58 -11.53
C ALA A 207 -37.36 17.98 -10.69
#